data_AF-A0A1E3BQF6-F1
#
_entry.id   AF-A0A1E3BQF6-F1
#
_cell.length_a   1.000
_cell.length_b   1.000
_cell.length_c   1.000
_cell.angle_alpha   90.00
_cell.angle_beta   90.00
_cell.angle_gamma   90.00
#
_symmetry.space_group_name_H-M   'P 1'
#
loop_
_entity.id
_entity.type
_entity.pdbx_description
1 polymer ?
#
loop_
_entity_poly.entity_id
_entity_poly.type
_entity_poly.pdbx_seq_one_letter_code
_entity_poly.pdbx_strand_id
1 'polypeptide(L)'
;MPITGVFFIPSNPNSSTILSTISERLHTVLSDEPIPVGRWALEHKLMRDTPSCLPASASQRPAQPRWMQFLSLSYYPFHGFVYASEADKSQFGHAAQVQPQPQAPGQPQSQSQAQAPGTAPAQPQPQQTQSTSGTGTSTNSGMIMTTIPLPSSATLFQHFVYACQPFWCHRHTHAVSGGMVYDIGDFRVRIGDVRQTQPVARVRGTVVEVEWRGPSLFDSLVLNHSVAETQGGDGEDDDSGIDVGLGSIEEEDVDAEFAATAGLIREFWGRLGVEGAREAILVPDVGKEVKERLRRWKAQLQEGKKDVGGRGDGEGNGQLLDEDPDPQAGVDIARQFMEIFRFNR
;
A
#
# COMPACT_ATOMS: atom_id res chain seq x y z
N MET A 1 -11.70 0.58 -10.36
CA MET A 1 -10.22 0.52 -10.20
C MET A 1 -9.77 -0.84 -10.68
N PRO A 2 -8.67 -0.97 -11.44
CA PRO A 2 -8.22 -2.27 -11.92
C PRO A 2 -7.59 -3.07 -10.77
N ILE A 3 -7.89 -4.37 -10.71
CA ILE A 3 -7.26 -5.29 -9.76
C ILE A 3 -5.88 -5.65 -10.31
N THR A 4 -4.87 -5.53 -9.46
CA THR A 4 -3.47 -5.65 -9.85
C THR A 4 -2.72 -6.60 -8.93
N GLY A 5 -1.58 -7.09 -9.40
CA GLY A 5 -0.62 -7.83 -8.60
C GLY A 5 0.80 -7.46 -8.95
N VAL A 6 1.63 -7.21 -7.93
CA VAL A 6 3.03 -6.83 -8.11
C VAL A 6 3.95 -7.97 -7.67
N PHE A 7 4.93 -8.28 -8.51
CA PHE A 7 5.97 -9.28 -8.27
C PHE A 7 7.34 -8.62 -8.32
N PHE A 8 8.21 -8.98 -7.38
CA PHE A 8 9.58 -8.48 -7.34
C PHE A 8 10.58 -9.63 -7.24
N ILE A 9 11.55 -9.63 -8.14
CA ILE A 9 12.58 -10.65 -8.21
C ILE A 9 13.91 -10.00 -7.87
N PRO A 10 14.48 -10.27 -6.68
CA PRO A 10 15.75 -9.69 -6.28
C PRO A 10 16.86 -10.17 -7.21
N SER A 11 17.77 -9.26 -7.57
CA SER A 11 19.01 -9.60 -8.24
C SER A 11 20.21 -9.16 -7.40
N ASN A 12 21.29 -9.92 -7.51
CA ASN A 12 22.56 -9.53 -6.93
C ASN A 12 23.17 -8.39 -7.76
N PRO A 13 23.88 -7.43 -7.14
CA PRO A 13 24.47 -6.29 -7.87
C PRO A 13 25.40 -6.69 -9.03
N ASN A 14 26.00 -7.89 -8.96
CA ASN A 14 26.92 -8.42 -9.96
C ASN A 14 26.27 -9.37 -10.97
N SER A 15 24.97 -9.62 -10.84
CA SER A 15 24.22 -10.51 -11.75
C SER A 15 23.38 -9.68 -12.71
N SER A 16 23.17 -10.20 -13.93
CA SER A 16 22.11 -9.70 -14.78
C SER A 16 20.76 -9.86 -14.07
N THR A 17 19.84 -8.95 -14.35
CA THR A 17 18.45 -9.12 -13.96
C THR A 17 17.79 -10.18 -14.82
N ILE A 18 16.60 -10.62 -14.43
CA ILE A 18 15.83 -11.62 -15.18
C ILE A 18 14.85 -10.98 -16.16
N LEU A 19 14.99 -9.67 -16.43
CA LEU A 19 14.08 -8.92 -17.29
C LEU A 19 13.98 -9.55 -18.69
N SER A 20 15.12 -9.89 -19.30
CA SER A 20 15.14 -10.53 -20.62
C SER A 20 14.45 -11.90 -20.62
N THR A 21 14.65 -12.69 -19.56
CA THR A 21 14.01 -14.00 -19.39
C THR A 21 12.49 -13.84 -19.26
N ILE A 22 12.01 -12.87 -18.49
CA ILE A 22 10.58 -12.59 -18.39
C ILE A 22 10.02 -12.14 -19.73
N SER A 23 10.68 -11.19 -20.40
CA SER A 23 10.27 -10.73 -21.73
C SER A 23 10.15 -11.87 -22.72
N GLU A 24 11.15 -12.75 -22.79
CA GLU A 24 11.14 -13.93 -23.67
C GLU A 24 9.98 -14.89 -23.32
N ARG A 25 9.74 -15.15 -22.03
CA ARG A 25 8.68 -16.05 -21.59
C ARG A 25 7.28 -15.50 -21.85
N LEU A 26 7.09 -14.18 -21.76
CA LEU A 26 5.84 -13.54 -22.17
C LEU A 26 5.52 -13.83 -23.64
N HIS A 27 6.53 -13.84 -24.52
CA HIS A 27 6.36 -14.10 -25.95
C HIS A 27 6.25 -15.58 -26.33
N THR A 28 6.63 -16.50 -25.45
CA THR A 28 6.78 -17.93 -25.81
C THR A 28 5.85 -18.88 -25.05
N VAL A 29 5.45 -18.54 -23.83
CA VAL A 29 4.69 -19.45 -22.95
C VAL A 29 3.20 -19.13 -22.93
N LEU A 30 2.82 -17.91 -23.32
CA LEU A 30 1.43 -17.47 -23.32
C LEU A 30 0.81 -17.72 -24.69
N SER A 31 -0.45 -18.13 -24.70
CA SER A 31 -1.21 -18.40 -25.94
C SER A 31 -1.47 -17.12 -26.74
N ASP A 32 -1.63 -16.00 -26.04
CA ASP A 32 -1.89 -14.69 -26.63
C ASP A 32 -0.57 -13.96 -26.90
N GLU A 33 -0.46 -13.33 -28.08
CA GLU A 33 0.73 -12.60 -28.48
C GLU A 33 0.85 -11.28 -27.68
N PRO A 34 1.98 -11.01 -26.98
CA PRO A 34 2.17 -9.75 -26.28
C PRO A 34 2.28 -8.55 -27.20
N ILE A 35 1.37 -7.59 -27.05
CA ILE A 35 1.34 -6.35 -27.81
C ILE A 35 2.06 -5.25 -27.01
N PRO A 36 3.17 -4.68 -27.50
CA PRO A 36 3.86 -3.60 -26.79
C PRO A 36 3.03 -2.30 -26.85
N VAL A 37 2.65 -1.78 -25.69
CA VAL A 37 1.76 -0.60 -25.56
C VAL A 37 2.56 0.67 -25.30
N GLY A 38 3.69 0.57 -24.63
CA GLY A 38 4.49 1.74 -24.30
C GLY A 38 5.52 1.50 -23.21
N ARG A 39 5.87 2.59 -22.53
CA ARG A 39 6.85 2.61 -21.45
C ARG A 39 6.25 3.14 -20.16
N TRP A 40 6.84 2.73 -19.06
CA TRP A 40 6.45 3.22 -17.74
C TRP A 40 7.68 3.51 -16.87
N ALA A 41 7.46 4.29 -15.83
CA ALA A 41 8.47 4.61 -14.83
C ALA A 41 7.82 4.66 -13.44
N LEU A 42 8.64 4.39 -12.43
CA LEU A 42 8.26 4.57 -11.03
C LEU A 42 9.42 5.18 -10.25
N GLU A 43 9.10 5.97 -9.23
CA GLU A 43 10.05 6.40 -8.22
C GLU A 43 9.50 6.13 -6.83
N HIS A 44 10.24 5.38 -6.03
CA HIS A 44 9.93 5.04 -4.65
C HIS A 44 11.00 5.59 -3.71
N LYS A 45 10.61 6.31 -2.66
CA LYS A 45 11.53 6.85 -1.64
C LYS A 45 11.10 6.35 -0.28
N LEU A 46 12.06 5.84 0.50
CA LEU A 46 11.84 5.39 1.87
C LEU A 46 12.51 6.30 2.87
N MET A 47 11.72 6.80 3.82
CA MET A 47 12.15 7.50 5.01
C MET A 47 11.93 6.61 6.24
N ARG A 48 12.86 6.67 7.19
CA ARG A 48 12.75 6.02 8.49
C ARG A 48 12.89 7.07 9.58
N ASP A 49 12.22 6.89 10.70
CA ASP A 49 12.45 7.74 11.86
C ASP A 49 13.91 7.69 12.35
N THR A 50 14.40 8.83 12.82
CA THR A 50 15.74 8.93 13.41
C THR A 50 15.69 8.37 14.85
N PRO A 51 16.48 7.33 15.17
CA PRO A 51 16.48 6.74 16.51
C PRO A 51 16.91 7.78 17.56
N SER A 52 16.31 7.70 18.75
CA SER A 52 16.68 8.59 19.86
C SER A 52 18.12 8.33 20.29
N CYS A 53 18.86 9.39 20.59
CA CYS A 53 20.17 9.31 21.23
C CYS A 53 20.10 8.99 22.74
N LEU A 54 18.89 8.95 23.31
CA LEU A 54 18.68 8.60 24.71
C LEU A 54 18.66 7.08 24.88
N PRO A 55 19.21 6.54 25.98
CA PRO A 55 19.11 5.12 26.28
C PRO A 55 17.63 4.70 26.35
N ALA A 56 17.33 3.46 25.95
CA ALA A 56 15.95 2.95 25.89
C ALA A 56 15.20 3.08 27.24
N SER A 57 15.92 3.08 28.36
CA SER A 57 15.37 3.30 29.71
C SER A 57 14.89 4.73 29.98
N ALA A 58 15.34 5.72 29.19
CA ALA A 58 14.98 7.13 29.32
C ALA A 58 14.05 7.63 28.20
N SER A 59 13.76 6.79 27.20
CA SER A 59 12.93 7.15 26.05
C SER A 59 11.53 6.55 26.17
N GLN A 60 10.50 7.40 26.20
CA GLN A 60 9.10 6.95 26.06
C GLN A 60 8.70 6.67 24.59
N ARG A 61 9.65 6.72 23.64
CA ARG A 61 9.33 6.43 22.23
C ARG A 61 9.01 4.95 22.02
N PRO A 62 8.20 4.64 20.97
CA PRO A 62 7.93 3.25 20.63
C PRO A 62 9.24 2.54 20.32
N ALA A 63 9.38 1.30 20.79
CA ALA A 63 10.56 0.47 20.52
C ALA A 63 10.72 0.12 19.02
N GLN A 64 9.68 0.31 18.21
CA GLN A 64 9.68 -0.01 16.79
C GLN A 64 9.88 1.23 15.90
N PRO A 65 10.69 1.11 14.83
CA PRO A 65 10.93 2.20 13.90
C PRO A 65 9.69 2.55 13.09
N ARG A 66 9.45 3.84 12.92
CA ARG A 66 8.39 4.37 12.04
C ARG A 66 8.92 4.59 10.63
N TRP A 67 8.04 4.42 9.66
CA TRP A 67 8.37 4.51 8.24
C TRP A 67 7.45 5.48 7.53
N MET A 68 7.98 6.14 6.50
CA MET A 68 7.22 6.96 5.57
C MET A 68 7.74 6.69 4.16
N GLN A 69 6.83 6.39 3.25
CA GLN A 69 7.14 6.03 1.88
C GLN A 69 6.53 7.06 0.94
N PHE A 70 7.24 7.43 -0.11
CA PHE A 70 6.73 8.24 -1.22
C PHE A 70 6.80 7.40 -2.48
N LEU A 71 5.75 7.41 -3.30
CA LEU A 71 5.71 6.75 -4.59
C LEU A 71 5.13 7.68 -5.64
N SER A 72 5.72 7.66 -6.82
CA SER A 72 5.13 8.20 -8.04
C SER A 72 5.12 7.12 -9.12
N LEU A 73 4.04 7.08 -9.89
CA LEU A 73 3.82 6.14 -10.99
C LEU A 73 3.55 6.95 -12.25
N SER A 74 4.26 6.67 -13.35
CA SER A 74 4.16 7.48 -14.57
C SER A 74 2.78 7.45 -15.22
N TYR A 75 1.97 6.43 -14.93
CA TYR A 75 0.61 6.26 -15.45
C TYR A 75 -0.48 6.78 -14.49
N TYR A 76 -0.08 7.41 -13.38
CA TYR A 76 -0.95 8.27 -12.55
C TYR A 76 -0.32 9.68 -12.46
N PRO A 77 -0.43 10.49 -13.54
CA PRO A 77 0.32 11.74 -13.69
C PRO A 77 -0.11 12.84 -12.70
N PHE A 78 -1.26 12.71 -12.05
CA PHE A 78 -1.77 13.68 -11.09
C PHE A 78 -1.57 13.25 -9.63
N HIS A 79 -1.18 12.00 -9.38
CA HIS A 79 -1.15 11.41 -8.05
C HIS A 79 0.29 11.08 -7.61
N GLY A 80 0.67 11.64 -6.46
CA GLY A 80 1.74 11.13 -5.62
C GLY A 80 1.14 10.39 -4.43
N PHE A 81 1.78 9.30 -4.00
CA PHE A 81 1.29 8.48 -2.89
C PHE A 81 2.24 8.58 -1.71
N VAL A 82 1.68 8.69 -0.50
CA VAL A 82 2.41 8.68 0.77
C VAL A 82 1.85 7.60 1.67
N TYR A 83 2.72 6.72 2.18
CA TYR A 83 2.32 5.66 3.12
C TYR A 83 3.17 5.73 4.37
N ALA A 84 2.55 6.06 5.50
CA ALA A 84 3.24 6.37 6.74
C ALA A 84 2.72 5.56 7.92
N SER A 85 3.58 5.19 8.87
CA SER A 85 3.18 4.50 10.09
C SER A 85 2.22 5.34 10.93
N GLU A 86 1.12 4.75 11.36
CA GLU A 86 0.13 5.38 12.24
C GLU A 86 0.81 5.84 13.54
N ALA A 87 0.40 6.99 14.05
CA ALA A 87 0.86 7.46 15.35
C ALA A 87 0.12 6.69 16.44
N ASP A 88 0.85 6.07 17.37
CA ASP A 88 0.26 5.44 18.53
C ASP A 88 -0.45 6.51 19.38
N LYS A 89 -1.79 6.47 19.38
CA LYS A 89 -2.65 7.44 20.08
C LYS A 89 -2.42 7.43 21.58
N SER A 90 -1.79 6.38 22.14
CA SER A 90 -1.44 6.30 23.56
C SER A 90 -0.33 7.27 23.99
N GLN A 91 0.46 7.83 23.05
CA GLN A 91 1.62 8.66 23.39
C GLN A 91 1.31 10.14 23.63
N PHE A 92 0.14 10.64 23.24
CA PHE A 92 -0.23 12.05 23.42
C PHE A 92 -1.16 12.28 24.64
N GLY A 93 -1.42 11.25 25.45
CA GLY A 93 -2.45 11.28 26.49
C GLY A 93 -1.99 11.36 27.95
N HIS A 94 -0.69 11.32 28.29
CA HIS A 94 -0.26 11.31 29.70
C HIS A 94 0.74 12.44 30.02
N ALA A 95 0.21 13.65 30.10
CA ALA A 95 0.85 14.71 30.88
C ALA A 95 0.81 14.32 32.37
N ALA A 96 1.97 13.95 32.91
CA ALA A 96 2.39 14.06 34.31
C ALA A 96 1.29 13.95 35.40
N GLN A 97 1.01 12.73 35.86
CA GLN A 97 0.77 12.51 37.29
C GLN A 97 2.00 11.81 37.88
N VAL A 98 2.92 12.63 38.38
CA VAL A 98 3.98 12.18 39.28
C VAL A 98 3.31 11.87 40.61
N GLN A 99 3.11 10.59 40.91
CA GLN A 99 2.70 10.14 42.23
C GLN A 99 3.98 9.79 43.02
N PRO A 100 4.29 10.47 44.14
CA PRO A 100 5.49 10.20 44.90
C PRO A 100 5.33 8.89 45.69
N GLN A 101 6.15 7.90 45.36
CA GLN A 101 6.27 6.64 46.08
C GLN A 101 7.26 6.83 47.25
N PRO A 102 6.89 6.57 48.52
CA PRO A 102 7.81 6.73 49.65
C PRO A 102 8.81 5.56 49.68
N GLN A 103 10.11 5.88 49.55
CA GLN A 103 11.22 4.96 49.78
C GLN A 103 11.42 4.74 51.29
N ALA A 104 11.40 3.48 51.73
CA ALA A 104 11.88 3.05 53.03
C ALA A 104 13.41 2.81 53.00
N PRO A 105 14.18 3.17 54.04
CA PRO A 105 15.62 3.09 54.03
C PRO A 105 16.17 1.78 54.60
N GLY A 106 17.18 1.23 53.90
CA GLY A 106 18.36 0.63 54.53
C GLY A 106 18.38 -0.88 54.71
N GLN A 107 19.30 -1.53 53.99
CA GLN A 107 20.26 -2.46 54.62
C GLN A 107 21.50 -2.67 53.72
N PRO A 108 22.73 -2.67 54.27
CA PRO A 108 23.96 -2.83 53.52
C PRO A 108 24.42 -4.29 53.52
N GLN A 109 24.94 -4.80 52.40
CA GLN A 109 25.78 -6.00 52.42
C GLN A 109 27.01 -5.85 51.52
N SER A 110 28.12 -6.22 52.15
CA SER A 110 29.53 -6.11 51.81
C SER A 110 29.99 -6.98 50.66
N GLN A 111 30.85 -6.42 49.80
CA GLN A 111 31.70 -7.12 48.84
C GLN A 111 33.07 -7.43 49.46
N SER A 112 33.56 -8.67 49.31
CA SER A 112 34.91 -8.99 48.76
C SER A 112 35.23 -10.48 48.92
N GLN A 113 35.57 -11.17 47.81
CA GLN A 113 36.88 -11.82 47.55
C GLN A 113 36.85 -12.88 46.41
N ALA A 114 37.77 -12.64 45.45
CA ALA A 114 38.69 -13.54 44.71
C ALA A 114 38.26 -14.86 44.01
N GLN A 115 38.50 -14.89 42.68
CA GLN A 115 39.22 -15.87 41.80
C GLN A 115 39.47 -17.31 42.34
N ALA A 116 39.37 -18.43 41.59
CA ALA A 116 39.82 -18.74 40.21
C ALA A 116 39.20 -20.10 39.69
N PRO A 117 39.69 -20.80 38.64
CA PRO A 117 38.89 -21.26 37.49
C PRO A 117 38.62 -22.77 37.41
N GLY A 118 37.58 -23.19 36.67
CA GLY A 118 37.29 -24.59 36.40
C GLY A 118 36.33 -24.79 35.23
N THR A 119 36.80 -25.57 34.25
CA THR A 119 36.23 -25.89 32.94
C THR A 119 35.02 -26.85 32.96
N ALA A 120 33.95 -26.54 32.23
CA ALA A 120 33.07 -27.51 31.56
C ALA A 120 32.19 -26.81 30.49
N PRO A 121 32.00 -27.37 29.28
CA PRO A 121 31.17 -26.78 28.24
C PRO A 121 29.69 -27.20 28.42
N ALA A 122 28.80 -26.22 28.59
CA ALA A 122 27.35 -26.43 28.60
C ALA A 122 26.73 -25.97 27.27
N GLN A 123 25.93 -26.85 26.68
CA GLN A 123 25.11 -26.63 25.48
C GLN A 123 24.08 -25.51 25.70
N PRO A 124 23.82 -24.63 24.71
CA PRO A 124 22.65 -23.78 24.74
C PRO A 124 21.41 -24.56 24.26
N GLN A 125 20.49 -24.76 25.20
CA GLN A 125 19.10 -25.16 25.00
C GLN A 125 18.36 -24.05 24.23
N PRO A 126 17.52 -24.36 23.22
CA PRO A 126 16.71 -23.35 22.55
C PRO A 126 15.60 -22.86 23.47
N GLN A 127 15.61 -21.55 23.73
CA GLN A 127 14.56 -20.83 24.44
C GLN A 127 13.27 -20.88 23.61
N GLN A 128 12.27 -21.58 24.13
CA GLN A 128 10.88 -21.48 23.70
C GLN A 128 10.37 -20.06 23.97
N THR A 129 10.19 -19.27 22.92
CA THR A 129 9.34 -18.09 22.98
C THR A 129 7.89 -18.52 22.80
N GLN A 130 7.11 -18.17 23.82
CA GLN A 130 5.70 -18.45 23.99
C GLN A 130 4.88 -17.95 22.81
N SER A 131 4.13 -18.88 22.23
CA SER A 131 2.97 -18.64 21.40
C SER A 131 1.89 -17.93 22.21
N THR A 132 1.70 -16.63 22.01
CA THR A 132 0.44 -15.96 22.34
C THR A 132 -0.56 -16.25 21.22
N SER A 133 -1.40 -17.24 21.46
CA SER A 133 -2.70 -17.39 20.82
C SER A 133 -3.58 -16.19 21.17
N GLY A 134 -3.93 -15.41 20.16
CA GLY A 134 -4.89 -14.31 20.24
C GLY A 134 -5.67 -14.23 18.93
N THR A 135 -6.81 -14.92 18.89
CA THR A 135 -7.87 -14.81 17.90
C THR A 135 -8.41 -13.39 17.83
N GLY A 136 -8.35 -12.79 16.64
CA GLY A 136 -8.95 -11.51 16.30
C GLY A 136 -8.34 -10.96 15.01
N THR A 137 -9.02 -11.16 13.88
CA THR A 137 -8.71 -10.56 12.59
C THR A 137 -8.83 -9.04 12.67
N SER A 138 -7.75 -8.34 13.03
CA SER A 138 -7.58 -6.92 12.75
C SER A 138 -6.65 -6.78 11.55
N THR A 139 -7.23 -6.62 10.37
CA THR A 139 -6.53 -6.45 9.08
C THR A 139 -5.93 -5.06 8.90
N ASN A 140 -5.71 -4.29 9.96
CA ASN A 140 -5.14 -2.95 9.87
C ASN A 140 -3.62 -3.04 9.67
N SER A 141 -3.11 -2.47 8.58
CA SER A 141 -1.67 -2.42 8.28
C SER A 141 -0.83 -1.63 9.30
N GLY A 142 -1.48 -0.86 10.19
CA GLY A 142 -0.82 0.13 11.06
C GLY A 142 -0.17 1.26 10.26
N MET A 143 -0.54 1.42 9.00
CA MET A 143 0.00 2.40 8.08
C MET A 143 -1.16 3.15 7.41
N ILE A 144 -0.98 4.43 7.19
CA ILE A 144 -1.97 5.33 6.60
C ILE A 144 -1.51 5.67 5.19
N MET A 145 -2.37 5.40 4.21
CA MET A 145 -2.17 5.78 2.82
C MET A 145 -2.82 7.14 2.56
N THR A 146 -2.13 8.00 1.83
CA THR A 146 -2.60 9.34 1.48
C THR A 146 -2.15 9.69 0.08
N THR A 147 -3.08 10.18 -0.72
CA THR A 147 -2.80 10.70 -2.06
C THR A 147 -2.58 12.21 -2.00
N ILE A 148 -1.61 12.71 -2.74
CA ILE A 148 -1.27 14.12 -2.86
C ILE A 148 -1.10 14.48 -4.34
N PRO A 149 -1.26 15.75 -4.74
CA PRO A 149 -0.93 16.17 -6.09
C PRO A 149 0.54 15.85 -6.42
N LEU A 150 0.79 15.20 -7.56
CA LEU A 150 2.13 14.81 -7.98
C LEU A 150 3.15 15.97 -7.96
N PRO A 151 2.81 17.21 -8.41
CA PRO A 151 3.73 18.35 -8.33
C PRO A 151 4.19 18.68 -6.90
N SER A 152 3.36 18.40 -5.91
CA SER A 152 3.65 18.65 -4.49
C SER A 152 4.51 17.55 -3.86
N SER A 153 4.56 16.35 -4.44
CA SER A 153 5.26 15.18 -3.88
C SER A 153 6.76 15.43 -3.69
N ALA A 154 7.42 16.03 -4.69
CA ALA A 154 8.85 16.33 -4.61
C ALA A 154 9.15 17.40 -3.54
N THR A 155 8.34 18.46 -3.48
CA THR A 155 8.47 19.54 -2.50
C THR A 155 8.24 19.03 -1.08
N LEU A 156 7.22 18.19 -0.87
CA LEU A 156 6.94 17.56 0.42
C LEU A 156 8.10 16.69 0.87
N PHE A 157 8.62 15.84 -0.03
CA PHE A 157 9.80 15.03 0.27
C PHE A 157 11.01 15.89 0.66
N GLN A 158 11.30 16.97 -0.09
CA GLN A 158 12.38 17.90 0.24
C GLN A 158 12.18 18.55 1.61
N HIS A 159 10.95 18.92 1.96
CA HIS A 159 10.63 19.45 3.28
C HIS A 159 11.03 18.45 4.38
N PHE A 160 10.70 17.16 4.23
CA PHE A 160 11.11 16.14 5.20
C PHE A 160 12.63 15.96 5.28
N VAL A 161 13.32 16.00 4.13
CA VAL A 161 14.78 15.83 4.07
C VAL A 161 15.53 17.00 4.70
N TYR A 162 15.05 18.24 4.54
CA TYR A 162 15.77 19.43 5.01
C TYR A 162 15.26 19.96 6.35
N ALA A 163 13.95 20.08 6.52
CA ALA A 163 13.35 20.67 7.72
C ALA A 163 13.07 19.62 8.80
N CYS A 164 12.75 18.38 8.41
CA CYS A 164 12.42 17.30 9.35
C CYS A 164 13.55 16.27 9.53
N GLN A 165 14.76 16.56 9.07
CA GLN A 165 15.93 15.68 9.18
C GLN A 165 16.17 15.13 10.61
N PRO A 166 15.99 15.92 11.68
CA PRO A 166 16.17 15.39 13.04
C PRO A 166 15.19 14.27 13.41
N PHE A 167 14.04 14.19 12.73
CA PHE A 167 13.00 13.22 12.97
C PHE A 167 12.96 12.11 11.93
N TRP A 168 13.35 12.41 10.69
CA TRP A 168 13.26 11.52 9.55
C TRP A 168 14.57 11.47 8.77
N CYS A 169 15.04 10.26 8.51
CA CYS A 169 16.21 10.00 7.69
C CYS A 169 15.82 9.30 6.38
N HIS A 170 16.30 9.85 5.26
CA HIS A 170 16.17 9.20 3.96
C HIS A 170 17.05 7.95 3.90
N ARG A 171 16.46 6.82 3.53
CA ARG A 171 17.13 5.52 3.51
C ARG A 171 17.55 5.12 2.12
N HIS A 172 16.64 5.21 1.16
CA HIS A 172 16.93 4.87 -0.22
C HIS A 172 15.89 5.43 -1.18
N THR A 173 16.29 5.54 -2.44
CA THR A 173 15.41 5.77 -3.59
C THR A 173 15.54 4.59 -4.53
N HIS A 174 14.43 3.95 -4.86
CA HIS A 174 14.32 2.97 -5.93
C HIS A 174 13.60 3.59 -7.13
N ALA A 175 14.03 3.25 -8.33
CA ALA A 175 13.41 3.72 -9.55
C ALA A 175 13.39 2.63 -10.60
N VAL A 176 12.35 2.66 -11.43
CA VAL A 176 12.29 1.97 -12.72
C VAL A 176 12.35 3.04 -13.78
N SER A 177 13.40 3.02 -14.59
CA SER A 177 13.60 3.99 -15.67
C SER A 177 13.39 3.31 -17.02
N GLY A 178 12.24 3.55 -17.64
CA GLY A 178 11.93 3.01 -18.97
C GLY A 178 11.55 1.53 -18.97
N GLY A 179 10.71 1.11 -18.03
CA GLY A 179 10.07 -0.20 -18.08
C GLY A 179 9.16 -0.33 -19.31
N MET A 180 8.85 -1.56 -19.69
CA MET A 180 8.01 -1.90 -20.85
C MET A 180 6.60 -2.28 -20.42
N VAL A 181 5.61 -1.96 -21.25
CA VAL A 181 4.20 -2.31 -21.04
C VAL A 181 3.73 -3.19 -22.20
N TYR A 182 3.07 -4.30 -21.87
CA TYR A 182 2.48 -5.25 -22.80
C TYR A 182 0.99 -5.45 -22.50
N ASP A 183 0.17 -5.56 -23.53
CA ASP A 183 -1.19 -6.10 -23.44
C ASP A 183 -1.17 -7.55 -23.92
N ILE A 184 -1.74 -8.47 -23.13
CA ILE A 184 -1.74 -9.91 -23.36
C ILE A 184 -3.12 -10.45 -22.97
N GLY A 185 -4.01 -10.61 -23.95
CA GLY A 185 -5.40 -10.98 -23.71
C GLY A 185 -6.07 -10.01 -22.72
N ASP A 186 -6.60 -10.55 -21.62
CA ASP A 186 -7.25 -9.79 -20.54
C ASP A 186 -6.27 -9.22 -19.49
N PHE A 187 -4.97 -9.22 -19.78
CA PHE A 187 -3.95 -8.72 -18.87
C PHE A 187 -3.15 -7.58 -19.48
N ARG A 188 -2.82 -6.59 -18.66
CA ARG A 188 -1.78 -5.60 -18.95
C ARG A 188 -0.60 -5.83 -18.03
N VAL A 189 0.57 -6.06 -18.61
CA VAL A 189 1.79 -6.40 -17.87
C VAL A 189 2.81 -5.27 -18.01
N ARG A 190 3.25 -4.72 -16.88
CA ARG A 190 4.31 -3.71 -16.83
C ARG A 190 5.55 -4.34 -16.20
N ILE A 191 6.65 -4.42 -16.95
CA ILE A 191 7.92 -4.99 -16.47
C ILE A 191 9.03 -3.96 -16.50
N GLY A 192 9.95 -4.02 -15.54
CA GLY A 192 11.11 -3.12 -15.55
C GLY A 192 12.17 -3.48 -14.51
N ASP A 193 13.40 -3.03 -14.77
CA ASP A 193 14.50 -3.17 -13.82
C ASP A 193 14.42 -2.12 -12.73
N VAL A 194 14.49 -2.58 -11.48
CA VAL A 194 14.53 -1.73 -10.30
C VAL A 194 15.99 -1.41 -9.98
N ARG A 195 16.29 -0.13 -9.93
CA ARG A 195 17.60 0.39 -9.53
C ARG A 195 17.44 1.23 -8.30
N GLN A 196 18.30 1.01 -7.31
CA GLN A 196 18.50 1.99 -6.28
C GLN A 196 19.34 3.13 -6.87
N THR A 197 18.89 4.37 -6.73
CA THR A 197 19.60 5.57 -7.20
C THR A 197 20.25 6.33 -6.05
N GLN A 198 19.71 6.19 -4.83
CA GLN A 198 20.29 6.76 -3.60
C GLN A 198 20.21 5.74 -2.45
N PRO A 199 21.19 5.72 -1.52
CA PRO A 199 22.38 6.57 -1.47
C PRO A 199 23.48 6.15 -2.46
N VAL A 200 23.49 4.87 -2.87
CA VAL A 200 24.46 4.34 -3.84
C VAL A 200 23.70 3.67 -4.98
N ALA A 201 24.12 3.97 -6.21
CA ALA A 201 23.53 3.39 -7.40
C ALA A 201 23.80 1.88 -7.48
N ARG A 202 22.74 1.07 -7.50
CA ARG A 202 22.85 -0.39 -7.64
C ARG A 202 21.60 -1.00 -8.26
N VAL A 203 21.79 -2.03 -9.07
CA VAL A 203 20.70 -2.90 -9.52
C VAL A 203 20.12 -3.63 -8.31
N ARG A 204 18.80 -3.68 -8.21
CA ARG A 204 18.09 -4.37 -7.13
C ARG A 204 17.36 -5.62 -7.60
N GLY A 205 16.90 -5.64 -8.85
CA GLY A 205 16.09 -6.73 -9.37
C GLY A 205 15.19 -6.30 -10.51
N THR A 206 14.21 -7.14 -10.81
CA THR A 206 13.14 -6.87 -11.78
C THR A 206 11.81 -6.79 -11.03
N VAL A 207 10.97 -5.83 -11.39
CA VAL A 207 9.58 -5.74 -10.93
C VAL A 207 8.64 -5.99 -12.09
N VAL A 208 7.56 -6.69 -11.80
CA VAL A 208 6.47 -6.98 -12.73
C VAL A 208 5.17 -6.61 -12.06
N GLU A 209 4.37 -5.78 -12.72
CA GLU A 209 2.97 -5.53 -12.38
C GLU A 209 2.11 -6.26 -13.41
N VAL A 210 1.12 -6.99 -12.92
CA VAL A 210 0.09 -7.64 -13.73
C VAL A 210 -1.25 -7.01 -13.36
N GLU A 211 -1.88 -6.34 -14.32
CA GLU A 211 -3.17 -5.69 -14.21
C GLU A 211 -4.22 -6.55 -14.92
N TRP A 212 -5.29 -6.90 -14.22
CA TRP A 212 -6.47 -7.53 -14.82
C TRP A 212 -7.30 -6.47 -15.56
N ARG A 213 -7.59 -6.74 -16.84
CA ARG A 213 -8.37 -5.91 -17.77
C ARG A 213 -9.64 -6.60 -18.26
N GLY A 214 -9.90 -7.83 -17.81
CA GLY A 214 -11.14 -8.54 -18.12
C GLY A 214 -12.33 -7.99 -17.34
N PRO A 215 -13.52 -8.62 -17.49
CA PRO A 215 -14.74 -8.17 -16.84
C PRO A 215 -14.57 -8.03 -15.33
N SER A 216 -15.08 -6.94 -14.77
CA SER A 216 -15.08 -6.65 -13.33
C SER A 216 -16.44 -6.11 -12.88
N LEU A 217 -16.88 -6.47 -11.68
CA LEU A 217 -18.08 -5.91 -11.06
C LEU A 217 -17.91 -4.39 -10.82
N PHE A 218 -16.66 -3.92 -10.71
CA PHE A 218 -16.35 -2.53 -10.43
C PHE A 218 -16.54 -1.59 -11.63
N ASP A 219 -16.50 -2.11 -12.86
CA ASP A 219 -16.76 -1.28 -14.04
C ASP A 219 -18.20 -0.76 -14.04
N SER A 220 -19.14 -1.57 -13.55
CA SER A 220 -20.54 -1.18 -13.36
C SER A 220 -20.75 -0.13 -12.27
N LEU A 221 -19.94 -0.15 -11.20
CA LEU A 221 -20.00 0.88 -10.14
C LEU A 221 -19.52 2.26 -10.65
N VAL A 222 -18.53 2.28 -11.55
CA VAL A 222 -17.95 3.53 -12.08
C VAL A 222 -18.87 4.15 -13.14
N LEU A 223 -19.43 3.33 -14.05
CA LEU A 223 -20.31 3.81 -15.13
C LEU A 223 -21.59 4.46 -14.60
N ASN A 224 -22.10 4.03 -13.45
CA ASN A 224 -23.34 4.55 -12.88
C ASN A 224 -23.17 5.89 -12.12
N HIS A 225 -21.94 6.29 -11.78
CA HIS A 225 -21.70 7.62 -11.20
C HIS A 225 -21.88 8.73 -12.25
N SER A 226 -21.65 8.45 -13.54
CA SER A 226 -21.83 9.46 -14.62
C SER A 226 -23.29 9.65 -15.05
N VAL A 227 -24.17 8.67 -14.82
CA VAL A 227 -25.57 8.75 -15.28
C VAL A 227 -26.45 9.50 -14.28
N ALA A 228 -26.16 9.40 -12.97
CA ALA A 228 -26.93 10.07 -11.93
C ALA A 228 -26.85 11.61 -11.97
N GLU A 229 -25.80 12.19 -12.57
CA GLU A 229 -25.69 13.66 -12.74
C GLU A 229 -26.38 14.19 -14.02
N THR A 230 -26.77 13.33 -14.97
CA THR A 230 -27.26 13.79 -16.29
C THR A 230 -28.76 13.54 -16.54
N GLN A 231 -29.46 12.77 -15.69
CA GLN A 231 -30.90 12.51 -15.83
C GLN A 231 -31.76 13.46 -14.99
N GLY A 232 -31.69 14.75 -15.32
CA GLY A 232 -32.75 15.72 -15.04
C GLY A 232 -33.58 15.95 -16.30
N GLY A 233 -34.38 14.97 -16.71
CA GLY A 233 -35.20 15.07 -17.90
C GLY A 233 -36.38 14.12 -17.84
N ASP A 234 -37.55 14.68 -17.54
CA ASP A 234 -38.87 14.03 -17.63
C ASP A 234 -39.03 13.32 -18.99
N GLY A 235 -39.35 12.04 -18.92
CA GLY A 235 -39.66 11.21 -20.07
C GLY A 235 -40.11 9.85 -19.59
N GLU A 236 -41.40 9.75 -19.28
CA GLU A 236 -42.12 8.48 -19.07
C GLU A 236 -41.91 7.58 -20.28
N ASP A 237 -41.11 6.53 -20.14
CA ASP A 237 -41.21 5.30 -20.93
C ASP A 237 -40.74 4.13 -20.06
N ASP A 238 -41.72 3.31 -19.66
CA ASP A 238 -41.55 1.98 -19.09
C ASP A 238 -40.77 1.11 -20.09
N ASP A 239 -39.45 0.99 -19.93
CA ASP A 239 -38.70 -0.14 -20.47
C ASP A 239 -38.17 -0.99 -19.32
N SER A 240 -38.62 -2.24 -19.29
CA SER A 240 -38.21 -3.27 -18.33
C SER A 240 -36.78 -3.73 -18.64
N GLY A 241 -35.83 -2.81 -18.50
CA GLY A 241 -34.42 -3.15 -18.41
C GLY A 241 -34.23 -4.02 -17.18
N ILE A 242 -33.59 -5.17 -17.36
CA ILE A 242 -33.12 -6.01 -16.26
C ILE A 242 -32.23 -5.12 -15.39
N ASP A 243 -32.80 -4.58 -14.30
CA ASP A 243 -32.04 -3.96 -13.22
C ASP A 243 -31.28 -5.12 -12.56
N VAL A 244 -30.07 -5.39 -13.08
CA VAL A 244 -29.10 -6.27 -12.43
C VAL A 244 -28.70 -5.53 -11.17
N GLY A 245 -29.56 -5.65 -10.15
CA GLY A 245 -29.63 -4.71 -9.05
C GLY A 245 -28.30 -4.64 -8.33
N LEU A 246 -27.54 -3.59 -8.58
CA LEU A 246 -26.31 -3.26 -7.85
C LEU A 246 -26.57 -3.10 -6.34
N GLY A 247 -27.84 -2.99 -5.94
CA GLY A 247 -28.27 -3.05 -4.55
C GLY A 247 -28.03 -4.39 -3.85
N SER A 248 -27.69 -5.47 -4.58
CA SER A 248 -27.34 -6.78 -3.99
C SER A 248 -25.85 -6.99 -3.76
N ILE A 249 -24.97 -6.12 -4.28
CA ILE A 249 -23.52 -6.27 -4.12
C ILE A 249 -23.15 -5.92 -2.68
N GLU A 250 -22.62 -6.87 -1.93
CA GLU A 250 -22.13 -6.69 -0.58
C GLU A 250 -20.60 -6.54 -0.54
N GLU A 251 -20.04 -6.09 0.61
CA GLU A 251 -18.59 -5.95 0.76
C GLU A 251 -17.86 -7.30 0.63
N GLU A 252 -18.54 -8.40 0.95
CA GLU A 252 -18.05 -9.76 0.76
C GLU A 252 -17.90 -10.12 -0.73
N ASP A 253 -18.76 -9.60 -1.60
CA ASP A 253 -18.66 -9.81 -3.05
C ASP A 253 -17.43 -9.10 -3.61
N VAL A 254 -17.13 -7.91 -3.08
CA VAL A 254 -15.89 -7.17 -3.38
C VAL A 254 -14.69 -8.04 -2.99
N ASP A 255 -14.66 -8.58 -1.78
CA ASP A 255 -13.56 -9.45 -1.33
C ASP A 255 -13.43 -10.72 -2.18
N ALA A 256 -14.55 -11.33 -2.56
CA ALA A 256 -14.58 -12.51 -3.41
C ALA A 256 -14.01 -12.21 -4.81
N GLU A 257 -14.34 -11.06 -5.40
CA GLU A 257 -13.80 -10.64 -6.70
C GLU A 257 -12.29 -10.38 -6.64
N PHE A 258 -11.82 -9.67 -5.60
CA PHE A 258 -10.39 -9.46 -5.38
C PHE A 258 -9.66 -10.80 -5.21
N ALA A 259 -10.23 -11.74 -4.44
CA ALA A 259 -9.64 -13.06 -4.23
C ALA A 259 -9.61 -13.91 -5.52
N ALA A 260 -10.70 -13.91 -6.29
CA ALA A 260 -10.80 -14.63 -7.56
C ALA A 260 -9.80 -14.08 -8.58
N THR A 261 -9.75 -12.75 -8.73
CA THR A 261 -8.82 -12.10 -9.67
C THR A 261 -7.37 -12.26 -9.25
N ALA A 262 -7.08 -12.23 -7.94
CA ALA A 262 -5.75 -12.59 -7.44
C ALA A 262 -5.37 -14.04 -7.81
N GLY A 263 -6.33 -14.97 -7.82
CA GLY A 263 -6.15 -16.32 -8.33
C GLY A 263 -5.73 -16.34 -9.81
N LEU A 264 -6.43 -15.58 -10.66
CA LEU A 264 -6.12 -15.46 -12.09
C LEU A 264 -4.72 -14.88 -12.32
N ILE A 265 -4.35 -13.83 -11.57
CA ILE A 265 -3.02 -13.21 -11.66
C ILE A 265 -1.92 -14.19 -11.23
N ARG A 266 -2.16 -15.00 -10.19
CA ARG A 266 -1.21 -16.05 -9.77
C ARG A 266 -1.07 -17.16 -10.79
N GLU A 267 -2.16 -17.56 -11.45
CA GLU A 267 -2.10 -18.54 -12.53
C GLU A 267 -1.28 -18.00 -13.71
N PHE A 268 -1.57 -16.76 -14.12
CA PHE A 268 -0.80 -16.05 -15.14
C PHE A 268 0.70 -16.03 -14.79
N TRP A 269 1.04 -15.62 -13.56
CA TRP A 269 2.43 -15.61 -13.08
C TRP A 269 3.05 -17.00 -13.05
N GLY A 270 2.29 -18.00 -12.60
CA GLY A 270 2.71 -19.40 -12.52
C GLY A 270 3.12 -19.97 -13.88
N ARG A 271 2.41 -19.60 -14.96
CA ARG A 271 2.77 -19.99 -16.34
C ARG A 271 4.14 -19.46 -16.75
N LEU A 272 4.57 -18.29 -16.25
CA LEU A 272 5.91 -17.76 -16.53
C LEU A 272 7.02 -18.58 -15.88
N GLY A 273 6.73 -19.47 -14.91
CA GLY A 273 7.71 -20.37 -14.30
C GLY A 273 8.89 -19.65 -13.62
N VAL A 274 8.67 -18.43 -13.11
CA VAL A 274 9.70 -17.63 -12.43
C VAL A 274 9.62 -17.89 -10.92
N GLU A 275 10.65 -18.54 -10.39
CA GLU A 275 10.76 -18.85 -8.96
C GLU A 275 11.43 -17.72 -8.17
N GLY A 276 11.21 -17.69 -6.86
CA GLY A 276 11.86 -16.75 -5.94
C GLY A 276 11.33 -15.31 -6.00
N ALA A 277 10.23 -15.08 -6.72
CA ALA A 277 9.54 -13.80 -6.74
C ALA A 277 8.81 -13.54 -5.42
N ARG A 278 8.98 -12.33 -4.89
CA ARG A 278 8.10 -11.80 -3.84
C ARG A 278 6.80 -11.34 -4.48
N GLU A 279 5.69 -11.57 -3.80
CA GLU A 279 4.36 -11.24 -4.29
C GLU A 279 3.69 -10.20 -3.38
N ALA A 280 3.02 -9.23 -3.99
CA ALA A 280 2.14 -8.26 -3.33
C ALA A 280 0.86 -8.09 -4.18
N ILE A 281 -0.19 -8.87 -3.86
CA ILE A 281 -1.51 -8.80 -4.52
C ILE A 281 -2.56 -8.37 -3.50
N LEU A 282 -2.88 -9.27 -2.55
CA LEU A 282 -3.82 -9.03 -1.46
C LEU A 282 -3.09 -8.46 -0.24
N VAL A 283 -2.44 -7.30 -0.39
CA VAL A 283 -1.82 -6.62 0.74
C VAL A 283 -2.89 -6.05 1.68
N PRO A 284 -2.57 -5.80 2.96
CA PRO A 284 -3.54 -5.21 3.88
C PRO A 284 -4.12 -3.90 3.33
N ASP A 285 -5.40 -3.67 3.63
CA ASP A 285 -6.17 -2.50 3.19
C ASP A 285 -6.42 -2.40 1.66
N VAL A 286 -6.11 -3.43 0.86
CA VAL A 286 -6.50 -3.47 -0.57
C VAL A 286 -8.02 -3.54 -0.72
N GLY A 287 -8.56 -2.78 -1.69
CA GLY A 287 -9.99 -2.73 -1.96
C GLY A 287 -10.79 -1.88 -0.96
N LYS A 288 -10.12 -1.28 0.02
CA LYS A 288 -10.76 -0.44 1.05
C LYS A 288 -11.51 0.74 0.45
N GLU A 289 -10.93 1.41 -0.55
CA GLU A 289 -11.54 2.55 -1.23
C GLU A 289 -12.78 2.12 -2.04
N VAL A 290 -12.75 0.92 -2.63
CA VAL A 290 -13.87 0.36 -3.37
C VAL A 290 -15.04 0.06 -2.43
N LYS A 291 -14.77 -0.56 -1.28
CA LYS A 291 -15.78 -0.78 -0.23
C LYS A 291 -16.34 0.52 0.33
N GLU A 292 -15.49 1.52 0.55
CA GLU A 292 -15.96 2.83 1.02
C GLU A 292 -16.87 3.53 -0.01
N ARG A 293 -16.53 3.45 -1.31
CA ARG A 293 -17.41 3.93 -2.39
C ARG A 293 -18.74 3.18 -2.40
N LEU A 294 -18.72 1.85 -2.29
CA LEU A 294 -19.94 1.04 -2.22
C LEU A 294 -20.81 1.46 -1.04
N ARG A 295 -20.21 1.66 0.15
CA ARG A 295 -20.92 2.13 1.34
C ARG A 295 -21.53 3.52 1.15
N ARG A 296 -20.79 4.47 0.57
CA ARG A 296 -21.30 5.83 0.28
C ARG A 296 -22.46 5.78 -0.70
N TRP A 297 -22.35 4.98 -1.74
CA TRP A 297 -23.40 4.78 -2.73
C TRP A 297 -24.67 4.15 -2.12
N LYS A 298 -24.50 3.10 -1.30
CA LYS A 298 -25.63 2.50 -0.56
C LYS A 298 -26.31 3.50 0.38
N ALA A 299 -25.55 4.38 1.02
CA ALA A 299 -26.12 5.43 1.88
C ALA A 299 -26.97 6.43 1.08
N GLN A 300 -26.49 6.88 -0.08
CA GLN A 300 -27.23 7.80 -0.96
C GLN A 300 -28.55 7.19 -1.45
N LEU A 301 -28.58 5.91 -1.81
CA LEU A 301 -29.82 5.21 -2.19
C LEU A 301 -30.85 5.15 -1.06
N GLN A 302 -30.39 5.02 0.19
CA GLN A 302 -31.28 4.99 1.35
C GLN A 302 -31.83 6.38 1.70
N GLU A 303 -31.06 7.45 1.46
CA GLU A 303 -31.47 8.83 1.68
C GLU A 303 -32.42 9.34 0.58
N GLY A 304 -32.15 9.04 -0.70
CA GLY A 304 -33.04 9.39 -1.82
C GLY A 304 -34.44 8.75 -1.74
N LYS A 305 -34.61 7.69 -0.92
CA LYS A 305 -35.90 7.07 -0.65
C LYS A 305 -36.72 7.76 0.45
N LYS A 306 -36.11 8.70 1.20
CA LYS A 306 -36.76 9.42 2.32
C LYS A 306 -37.28 10.80 1.93
N ASP A 307 -36.79 11.42 0.86
CA ASP A 307 -37.16 12.78 0.46
C ASP A 307 -38.22 12.84 -0.65
N VAL A 308 -39.37 12.20 -0.42
CA VAL A 308 -40.64 12.57 -1.11
C VAL A 308 -41.42 13.54 -0.19
N GLY A 309 -40.76 14.62 0.26
CA GLY A 309 -41.40 15.57 1.16
C GLY A 309 -40.53 16.70 1.68
N GLY A 310 -39.98 17.56 0.82
CA GLY A 310 -39.41 18.82 1.31
C GLY A 310 -38.59 19.61 0.29
N ARG A 311 -39.18 20.70 -0.23
CA ARG A 311 -38.49 21.76 -0.98
C ARG A 311 -37.31 22.33 -0.20
N GLY A 312 -36.24 22.65 -0.92
CA GLY A 312 -35.19 23.55 -0.44
C GLY A 312 -34.16 23.86 -1.52
N ASP A 313 -34.45 24.88 -2.35
CA ASP A 313 -33.49 25.50 -3.25
C ASP A 313 -32.29 26.04 -2.45
N GLY A 314 -31.08 25.72 -2.90
CA GLY A 314 -29.83 26.16 -2.29
C GLY A 314 -28.73 26.29 -3.33
N GLU A 315 -28.73 27.43 -4.04
CA GLU A 315 -27.63 27.89 -4.89
C GLU A 315 -26.33 27.99 -4.09
N GLY A 316 -25.26 27.42 -4.64
CA GLY A 316 -23.92 27.60 -4.12
C GLY A 316 -22.90 26.92 -5.00
N ASN A 317 -22.49 27.56 -6.11
CA ASN A 317 -21.31 27.10 -6.83
C ASN A 317 -20.44 28.27 -7.27
N GLY A 318 -19.23 28.32 -6.72
CA GLY A 318 -18.30 29.43 -6.89
C GLY A 318 -16.92 29.15 -6.31
N GLN A 319 -16.33 27.97 -6.57
CA GLN A 319 -14.88 27.77 -6.59
C GLN A 319 -14.50 26.40 -7.19
N LEU A 320 -14.64 26.27 -8.52
CA LEU A 320 -14.01 25.18 -9.27
C LEU A 320 -12.53 25.52 -9.47
N LEU A 321 -11.69 25.13 -8.51
CA LEU A 321 -10.24 25.03 -8.69
C LEU A 321 -9.93 23.55 -8.86
N ASP A 322 -9.80 23.09 -10.12
CA ASP A 322 -9.16 21.83 -10.53
C ASP A 322 -9.21 20.69 -9.49
N GLU A 323 -10.41 20.33 -9.02
CA GLU A 323 -10.57 19.19 -8.12
C GLU A 323 -10.38 17.90 -8.94
N ASP A 324 -9.41 17.10 -8.53
CA ASP A 324 -9.10 15.81 -9.14
C ASP A 324 -10.34 14.89 -9.13
N PRO A 325 -10.79 14.39 -10.31
CA PRO A 325 -12.02 13.61 -10.43
C PRO A 325 -11.95 12.25 -9.72
N ASP A 326 -10.76 11.73 -9.44
CA ASP A 326 -10.60 10.53 -8.61
C ASP A 326 -9.37 10.61 -7.69
N PRO A 327 -9.50 11.21 -6.49
CA PRO A 327 -8.39 11.34 -5.54
C PRO A 327 -7.90 9.99 -4.96
N GLN A 328 -8.65 8.92 -5.18
CA GLN A 328 -8.33 7.58 -4.71
C GLN A 328 -7.82 6.68 -5.85
N ALA A 329 -7.63 7.21 -7.06
CA ALA A 329 -7.09 6.46 -8.18
C ALA A 329 -5.68 5.94 -7.86
N GLY A 330 -5.47 4.64 -8.11
CA GLY A 330 -4.15 4.02 -7.98
C GLY A 330 -3.69 3.72 -6.55
N VAL A 331 -4.55 3.92 -5.55
CA VAL A 331 -4.18 3.73 -4.13
C VAL A 331 -3.82 2.27 -3.81
N ASP A 332 -4.58 1.29 -4.35
CA ASP A 332 -4.31 -0.13 -4.13
C ASP A 332 -2.99 -0.58 -4.74
N ILE A 333 -2.73 -0.23 -6.00
CA ILE A 333 -1.46 -0.54 -6.66
C ILE A 333 -0.28 0.19 -5.97
N ALA A 334 -0.50 1.40 -5.47
CA ALA A 334 0.51 2.09 -4.67
C ALA A 334 0.83 1.34 -3.37
N ARG A 335 -0.17 0.78 -2.67
CA ARG A 335 0.07 -0.07 -1.49
C ARG A 335 0.91 -1.30 -1.85
N GLN A 336 0.58 -1.97 -2.95
CA GLN A 336 1.29 -3.16 -3.40
C GLN A 336 2.78 -2.85 -3.68
N PHE A 337 3.07 -1.78 -4.44
CA PHE A 337 4.46 -1.35 -4.67
C PHE A 337 5.18 -0.94 -3.39
N MET A 338 4.51 -0.22 -2.49
CA MET A 338 5.15 0.22 -1.25
C MET A 338 5.38 -0.92 -0.25
N GLU A 339 4.55 -1.96 -0.28
CA GLU A 339 4.79 -3.17 0.51
C GLU A 339 5.94 -3.97 -0.10
N ILE A 340 5.97 -4.14 -1.43
CA ILE A 340 7.02 -4.92 -2.08
C ILE A 340 8.41 -4.30 -1.97
N PHE A 341 8.50 -2.96 -1.98
CA PHE A 341 9.76 -2.22 -1.84
C PHE A 341 10.18 -1.97 -0.39
N ARG A 342 9.45 -2.49 0.59
CA ARG A 342 9.80 -2.42 2.01
C ARG A 342 10.88 -3.46 2.37
N PHE A 343 12.01 -3.42 1.67
CA PHE A 343 13.11 -4.38 1.84
C PHE A 343 13.59 -4.44 3.29
N ASN A 344 13.76 -5.67 3.80
CA ASN A 344 14.33 -5.99 5.12
C ASN A 344 13.49 -5.51 6.32
N ARG A 345 12.30 -6.08 6.49
CA ARG A 345 11.78 -6.29 7.85
C ARG A 345 12.58 -7.35 8.56
#